data_AF-A0A3N0ELT5-F1
#
_entry.id   AF-A0A3N0ELT5-F1
#
_cell.length_a   1.000
_cell.length_b   1.000
_cell.length_c   1.000
_cell.angle_alpha   90.00
_cell.angle_beta   90.00
_cell.angle_gamma   90.00
#
_symmetry.space_group_name_H-M   'P 1'
#
loop_
_entity.id
_entity.type
_entity.pdbx_description
1 polymer ?
#
loop_
_entity_poly.entity_id
_entity_poly.type
_entity_poly.pdbx_seq_one_letter_code
_entity_poly.pdbx_strand_id
1 'polypeptide(L)'
;MKERIFLLVMVLLSFGIGNAQTREQKELEAKRARLQEEIRQINSLLSRQKKERQSVITEVEDLNQKIRVRQELIQVTNRQANLLNRQVNNNMKKIGDLRKELADLKDDYAETIRRTYKSRSRQNRLMFLLSSENFFQAYKRLQYMKQYADYRKEQGESIQTKTLELQNLNKELIAQRKEKETLIAENKKEQQSLEKERREQQALIASIRKKESQYNSQITQKRRETQAIDRQIEKLIREAIVESNKKAGKSTSNVTFALTPEAKVIANNFAANKGKLIWPVEKGVKSKGYGEYSDPVYPAVKNFNNGVIIATQEGEKARAVFDGEVSAIIAVPGANKAVQLRHGNYITTYYNLGRIFVKKGQKISAKTELGEIFTSPSSGKTELKFFLYRDTNRLNPEEWIYRM
;
A
#
# COMPACT_ATOMS: atom_id res chain seq x y z
N MET A 1 -23.46 3.22 46.99
CA MET A 1 -23.61 2.84 45.55
C MET A 1 -23.32 3.97 44.57
N LYS A 2 -23.61 5.24 44.87
CA LYS A 2 -23.37 6.38 43.95
C LYS A 2 -21.88 6.75 43.77
N GLU A 3 -21.02 6.52 44.78
CA GLU A 3 -19.58 6.84 44.68
C GLU A 3 -18.76 5.80 43.87
N ARG A 4 -19.22 4.55 43.79
CA ARG A 4 -18.55 3.52 42.98
C ARG A 4 -18.86 3.62 41.48
N ILE A 5 -19.94 4.31 41.12
CA ILE A 5 -20.31 4.58 39.71
C ILE A 5 -19.46 5.73 39.14
N PHE A 6 -19.06 6.70 39.97
CA PHE A 6 -18.23 7.82 39.53
C PHE A 6 -16.78 7.40 39.20
N LEU A 7 -16.23 6.45 39.97
CA LEU A 7 -14.91 5.85 39.70
C LEU A 7 -14.89 4.95 38.46
N LEU A 8 -16.02 4.35 38.08
CA LEU A 8 -16.12 3.50 36.88
C LEU A 8 -16.26 4.32 35.58
N VAL A 9 -16.82 5.53 35.67
CA VAL A 9 -16.93 6.48 34.54
C VAL A 9 -15.60 7.22 34.28
N MET A 10 -14.77 7.43 35.30
CA MET A 10 -13.46 8.09 35.16
C MET A 10 -12.38 7.20 34.52
N VAL A 11 -12.51 5.87 34.64
CA VAL A 11 -11.61 4.89 34.02
C VAL A 11 -11.96 4.62 32.54
N LEU A 12 -13.19 4.92 32.12
CA LEU A 12 -13.61 4.79 30.71
C LEU A 12 -13.27 6.02 29.83
N LEU A 13 -12.86 7.14 30.43
CA LEU A 13 -12.46 8.37 29.71
C LEU A 13 -10.94 8.52 29.53
N SER A 14 -10.13 7.63 30.10
CA SER A 14 -8.66 7.70 30.07
C SER A 14 -8.01 6.78 29.02
N PHE A 15 -8.79 6.05 28.21
CA PHE A 15 -8.27 5.14 27.18
C PHE A 15 -8.24 5.72 25.74
N GLY A 16 -8.38 7.04 25.58
CA GLY A 16 -8.45 7.71 24.27
C GLY A 16 -7.13 8.28 23.72
N ILE A 17 -5.99 8.13 24.41
CA ILE A 17 -4.68 8.62 23.91
C ILE A 17 -4.04 7.52 23.07
N GLY A 18 -4.65 7.23 21.92
CA GLY A 18 -4.21 6.17 21.01
C GLY A 18 -4.34 6.60 19.56
N ASN A 19 -3.25 7.14 19.00
CA ASN A 19 -3.03 7.38 17.57
C ASN A 19 -3.89 8.47 16.91
N ALA A 20 -3.47 9.74 17.02
CA ALA A 20 -3.97 10.86 16.20
C ALA A 20 -3.62 10.76 14.70
N GLN A 21 -3.06 9.64 14.26
CA GLN A 21 -2.68 9.41 12.87
C GLN A 21 -3.90 8.93 12.08
N THR A 22 -4.27 9.67 11.03
CA THR A 22 -5.43 9.31 10.21
C THR A 22 -5.19 8.00 9.47
N ARG A 23 -6.26 7.24 9.20
CA ARG A 23 -6.19 6.01 8.40
C ARG A 23 -5.53 6.26 7.03
N GLU A 24 -5.86 7.38 6.40
CA GLU A 24 -5.27 7.84 5.13
C GLU A 24 -3.74 8.01 5.25
N GLN A 25 -3.25 8.63 6.33
CA GLN A 25 -1.82 8.81 6.56
C GLN A 25 -1.09 7.46 6.69
N LYS A 26 -1.64 6.52 7.46
CA LYS A 26 -1.07 5.16 7.61
C LYS A 26 -1.01 4.41 6.28
N GLU A 27 -2.05 4.51 5.47
CA GLU A 27 -2.11 3.88 4.14
C GLU A 27 -1.05 4.45 3.19
N LEU A 28 -0.87 5.78 3.19
CA LEU A 28 0.16 6.44 2.38
C LEU A 28 1.57 6.09 2.84
N GLU A 29 1.84 6.03 4.14
CA GLU A 29 3.13 5.63 4.70
C GLU A 29 3.48 4.18 4.36
N ALA A 30 2.52 3.26 4.53
CA ALA A 30 2.70 1.85 4.17
C ALA A 30 2.98 1.69 2.66
N LYS A 31 2.28 2.46 1.82
CA LYS A 31 2.50 2.47 0.36
C LYS A 31 3.87 3.04 0.00
N ARG A 32 4.29 4.13 0.63
CA ARG A 32 5.62 4.74 0.44
C ARG A 32 6.73 3.76 0.80
N ALA A 33 6.64 3.12 1.97
CA ALA A 33 7.62 2.14 2.44
C ALA A 33 7.71 0.94 1.48
N ARG A 34 6.58 0.46 0.99
CA ARG A 34 6.53 -0.62 -0.01
C ARG A 34 7.24 -0.21 -1.32
N LEU A 35 6.94 0.97 -1.86
CA LEU A 35 7.57 1.46 -3.10
C LEU A 35 9.08 1.67 -2.93
N GLN A 36 9.53 2.14 -1.77
CA GLN A 36 10.96 2.26 -1.45
C GLN A 36 11.66 0.90 -1.38
N GLU A 37 11.01 -0.11 -0.80
CA GLU A 37 11.51 -1.48 -0.81
C GLU A 37 11.56 -2.07 -2.22
N GLU A 38 10.52 -1.82 -3.03
CA GLU A 38 10.49 -2.25 -4.43
C GLU A 38 11.63 -1.61 -5.24
N ILE A 39 11.91 -0.33 -5.07
CA ILE A 39 13.07 0.34 -5.69
C ILE A 39 14.39 -0.29 -5.24
N ARG A 40 14.54 -0.63 -3.95
CA ARG A 40 15.74 -1.32 -3.43
C ARG A 40 15.92 -2.69 -4.07
N GLN A 41 14.84 -3.46 -4.18
CA GLN A 41 14.86 -4.77 -4.82
C GLN A 41 15.19 -4.65 -6.32
N ILE A 42 14.55 -3.72 -7.04
CA ILE A 42 14.88 -3.41 -8.44
C ILE A 42 16.38 -3.08 -8.56
N ASN A 43 16.92 -2.19 -7.74
CA ASN A 43 18.35 -1.84 -7.79
C ASN A 43 19.26 -3.06 -7.56
N SER A 44 18.90 -3.93 -6.60
CA SER A 44 19.65 -5.15 -6.33
C SER A 44 19.66 -6.11 -7.52
N LEU A 45 18.50 -6.31 -8.16
CA LEU A 45 18.35 -7.15 -9.35
C LEU A 45 19.15 -6.58 -10.51
N LEU A 46 19.05 -5.27 -10.75
CA LEU A 46 19.80 -4.59 -11.81
C LEU A 46 21.31 -4.66 -11.60
N SER A 47 21.80 -4.54 -10.36
CA SER A 47 23.23 -4.64 -10.06
C SER A 47 23.80 -6.04 -10.32
N ARG A 48 23.01 -7.09 -10.07
CA ARG A 48 23.39 -8.48 -10.36
C ARG A 48 23.42 -8.73 -11.86
N GLN A 49 22.38 -8.28 -12.57
CA GLN A 49 22.26 -8.41 -14.02
C GLN A 49 23.36 -7.67 -14.79
N LYS A 50 23.87 -6.53 -14.29
CA LYS A 50 24.83 -5.67 -15.01
C LYS A 50 26.09 -6.41 -15.50
N LYS A 51 26.50 -7.51 -14.84
CA LYS A 51 27.67 -8.32 -15.23
C LYS A 51 27.41 -9.23 -16.44
N GLU A 52 26.15 -9.48 -16.78
CA GLU A 52 25.71 -10.50 -17.74
C GLU A 52 24.96 -9.90 -18.95
N ARG A 53 24.90 -8.56 -19.07
CA ARG A 53 24.07 -7.88 -20.08
C ARG A 53 24.67 -7.92 -21.49
N GLN A 54 23.85 -8.29 -22.48
CA GLN A 54 24.12 -8.07 -23.91
C GLN A 54 23.03 -7.26 -24.66
N SER A 55 21.85 -7.03 -24.08
CA SER A 55 20.71 -6.41 -24.80
C SER A 55 20.32 -5.01 -24.31
N VAL A 56 20.50 -4.01 -25.18
CA VAL A 56 20.10 -2.60 -24.96
C VAL A 56 18.59 -2.43 -24.77
N ILE A 57 17.76 -3.20 -25.48
CA ILE A 57 16.29 -3.17 -25.36
C ILE A 57 15.87 -3.50 -23.91
N THR A 58 16.52 -4.50 -23.33
CA THR A 58 16.22 -4.97 -21.98
C THR A 58 16.56 -3.90 -20.93
N GLU A 59 17.63 -3.13 -21.15
CA GLU A 59 18.00 -2.01 -20.28
C GLU A 59 16.98 -0.87 -20.32
N VAL A 60 16.40 -0.59 -21.49
CA VAL A 60 15.30 0.39 -21.61
C VAL A 60 14.05 -0.07 -20.86
N GLU A 61 13.71 -1.37 -20.92
CA GLU A 61 12.57 -1.92 -20.16
C GLU A 61 12.78 -1.81 -18.65
N ASP A 62 13.99 -2.10 -18.17
CA ASP A 62 14.37 -2.00 -16.76
C ASP A 62 14.30 -0.55 -16.24
N LEU A 63 14.87 0.39 -16.99
CA LEU A 63 14.77 1.81 -16.66
C LEU A 63 13.31 2.27 -16.66
N ASN A 64 12.51 1.83 -17.63
CA ASN A 64 11.09 2.18 -17.68
C ASN A 64 10.33 1.69 -16.43
N GLN A 65 10.59 0.45 -15.99
CA GLN A 65 10.01 -0.09 -14.76
C GLN A 65 10.42 0.75 -13.55
N LYS A 66 11.72 1.06 -13.42
CA LYS A 66 12.26 1.85 -12.31
C LYS A 66 11.66 3.25 -12.27
N ILE A 67 11.57 3.92 -13.42
CA ILE A 67 10.96 5.23 -13.61
C ILE A 67 9.49 5.22 -13.19
N ARG A 68 8.73 4.18 -13.55
CA ARG A 68 7.31 4.03 -13.17
C ARG A 68 7.13 3.97 -11.65
N VAL A 69 7.88 3.10 -10.97
CA VAL A 69 7.81 2.95 -9.50
C VAL A 69 8.25 4.23 -8.80
N ARG A 70 9.29 4.89 -9.29
CA ARG A 70 9.78 6.16 -8.73
C ARG A 70 8.78 7.32 -8.92
N GLN A 71 8.11 7.38 -10.08
CA GLN A 71 7.01 8.35 -10.29
C GLN A 71 5.86 8.11 -9.31
N GLU A 72 5.47 6.86 -9.08
CA GLU A 72 4.44 6.53 -8.10
C GLU A 72 4.87 6.91 -6.67
N LEU A 73 6.12 6.67 -6.30
CA LEU A 73 6.69 7.09 -5.01
C LEU A 73 6.60 8.62 -4.82
N ILE A 74 6.96 9.40 -5.85
CA ILE A 74 6.87 10.86 -5.83
C ILE A 74 5.41 11.30 -5.68
N GLN A 75 4.48 10.68 -6.41
CA GLN A 75 3.05 10.99 -6.30
C GLN A 75 2.48 10.70 -4.90
N VAL A 76 2.82 9.55 -4.31
CA VAL A 76 2.40 9.19 -2.95
C VAL A 76 3.00 10.15 -1.92
N THR A 77 4.28 10.47 -2.06
CA THR A 77 4.97 11.42 -1.15
C THR A 77 4.36 12.82 -1.24
N ASN A 78 4.01 13.29 -2.45
CA ASN A 78 3.28 14.55 -2.64
C ASN A 78 1.91 14.54 -1.95
N ARG A 79 1.14 13.45 -2.07
CA ARG A 79 -0.16 13.32 -1.38
C ARG A 79 0.01 13.37 0.14
N GLN A 80 1.01 12.68 0.68
CA GLN A 80 1.32 12.71 2.11
C GLN A 80 1.73 14.12 2.58
N ALA A 81 2.60 14.81 1.83
CA ALA A 81 3.00 16.18 2.16
C ALA A 81 1.81 17.16 2.13
N ASN A 82 0.88 16.99 1.19
CA ASN A 82 -0.35 17.79 1.11
C ASN A 82 -1.31 17.50 2.27
N LEU A 83 -1.43 16.24 2.69
CA LEU A 83 -2.22 15.86 3.87
C LEU A 83 -1.65 16.50 5.14
N LEU A 84 -0.34 16.38 5.37
CA LEU A 84 0.36 17.03 6.48
C LEU A 84 0.21 18.55 6.43
N ASN A 85 0.27 19.15 5.24
CA ASN A 85 0.06 20.59 5.09
C ASN A 85 -1.35 21.04 5.55
N ARG A 86 -2.39 20.27 5.22
CA ARG A 86 -3.75 20.54 5.69
C ARG A 86 -3.85 20.42 7.22
N GLN A 87 -3.24 19.39 7.80
CA GLN A 87 -3.19 19.19 9.26
C GLN A 87 -2.47 20.35 9.97
N VAL A 88 -1.30 20.75 9.46
CA VAL A 88 -0.51 21.88 9.97
C VAL A 88 -1.32 23.17 9.94
N ASN A 89 -2.02 23.46 8.85
CA ASN A 89 -2.85 24.66 8.73
C ASN A 89 -4.05 24.65 9.70
N ASN A 90 -4.71 23.51 9.84
CA ASN A 90 -5.80 23.34 10.80
C ASN A 90 -5.32 23.52 12.25
N ASN A 91 -4.18 22.92 12.59
CA ASN A 91 -3.57 23.04 13.92
C ASN A 91 -3.11 24.47 14.21
N MET A 92 -2.56 25.16 13.20
CA MET A 92 -2.20 26.58 13.32
C MET A 92 -3.42 27.45 13.61
N LYS A 93 -4.54 27.21 12.91
CA LYS A 93 -5.80 27.94 13.17
C LYS A 93 -6.30 27.70 14.60
N LYS A 94 -6.38 26.44 15.03
CA LYS A 94 -6.76 26.06 16.40
C LYS A 94 -5.86 26.71 17.46
N ILE A 95 -4.55 26.74 17.23
CA ILE A 95 -3.58 27.40 18.11
C ILE A 95 -3.86 28.92 18.17
N GLY A 96 -4.17 29.55 17.04
CA GLY A 96 -4.56 30.97 16.99
C GLY A 96 -5.83 31.24 17.81
N ASP A 97 -6.87 30.43 17.60
CA ASP A 97 -8.15 30.55 18.30
C ASP A 97 -7.97 30.33 19.82
N LEU A 98 -7.27 29.27 20.24
CA LEU A 98 -6.98 28.98 21.65
C LEU A 98 -6.12 30.05 22.31
N ARG A 99 -5.17 30.66 21.59
CA ARG A 99 -4.37 31.77 22.11
C ARG A 99 -5.23 32.99 22.39
N LYS A 100 -6.18 33.30 21.50
CA LYS A 100 -7.13 34.39 21.70
C LYS A 100 -8.04 34.12 22.89
N GLU A 101 -8.65 32.93 22.96
CA GLU A 101 -9.49 32.54 24.10
C GLU A 101 -8.73 32.57 25.43
N LEU A 102 -7.48 32.11 25.46
CA LEU A 102 -6.63 32.18 26.65
C LEU A 102 -6.27 33.61 27.05
N ALA A 103 -6.09 34.51 26.09
CA ALA A 103 -5.86 35.93 26.37
C ALA A 103 -7.11 36.55 27.03
N ASP A 104 -8.27 36.36 26.41
CA ASP A 104 -9.55 36.87 26.91
C ASP A 104 -9.86 36.33 28.33
N LEU A 105 -9.67 35.03 28.56
CA LEU A 105 -9.85 34.40 29.89
C LEU A 105 -8.89 34.94 30.94
N LYS A 106 -7.62 35.16 30.57
CA LYS A 106 -6.61 35.70 31.50
C LYS A 106 -6.88 37.16 31.84
N ASP A 107 -7.32 37.95 30.87
CA ASP A 107 -7.64 39.36 31.06
C ASP A 107 -8.87 39.53 31.98
N ASP A 108 -9.94 38.76 31.75
CA ASP A 108 -11.13 38.76 32.61
C ASP A 108 -10.81 38.27 34.04
N TYR A 109 -10.04 37.18 34.15
CA TYR A 109 -9.58 36.69 35.45
C TYR A 109 -8.74 37.74 36.18
N ALA A 110 -7.79 38.37 35.48
CA ALA A 110 -6.95 39.43 36.05
C ALA A 110 -7.77 40.65 36.48
N GLU A 111 -8.78 41.05 35.71
CA GLU A 111 -9.68 42.13 36.09
C GLU A 111 -10.47 41.80 37.37
N THR A 112 -11.03 40.58 37.44
CA THR A 112 -11.71 40.05 38.62
C THR A 112 -10.81 40.08 39.86
N ILE A 113 -9.55 39.66 39.74
CA ILE A 113 -8.58 39.71 40.84
C ILE A 113 -8.26 41.16 41.23
N ARG A 114 -8.03 42.07 40.27
CA ARG A 114 -7.78 43.50 40.54
C ARG A 114 -8.96 44.17 41.26
N ARG A 115 -10.20 43.93 40.82
CA ARG A 115 -11.42 44.44 41.46
C ARG A 115 -11.59 43.89 42.88
N THR A 116 -11.33 42.59 43.07
CA THR A 116 -11.34 41.96 44.40
C THR A 116 -10.28 42.58 45.32
N TYR A 117 -9.09 42.88 44.80
CA TYR A 117 -8.03 43.51 45.58
C TYR A 117 -8.38 44.94 46.00
N LYS A 118 -8.86 45.77 45.06
CA LYS A 118 -9.26 47.17 45.35
C LYS A 118 -10.42 47.30 46.33
N SER A 119 -11.33 46.32 46.34
CA SER A 119 -12.48 46.29 47.27
C SER A 119 -12.15 45.71 48.65
N ARG A 120 -10.94 45.13 48.83
CA ARG A 120 -10.51 44.48 50.08
C ARG A 120 -10.46 45.42 51.29
N SER A 121 -10.28 46.73 51.09
CA SER A 121 -10.20 47.71 52.18
C SER A 121 -11.52 48.41 52.55
N ARG A 122 -12.62 48.21 51.80
CA ARG A 122 -13.89 48.94 52.04
C ARG A 122 -14.92 48.18 52.89
N GLN A 123 -14.98 46.84 52.80
CA GLN A 123 -15.70 46.01 53.78
C GLN A 123 -14.99 44.66 53.91
N ASN A 124 -14.57 44.31 55.12
CA ASN A 124 -14.13 42.96 55.44
C ASN A 124 -15.28 41.99 55.06
N ARG A 125 -14.99 40.88 54.37
CA ARG A 125 -16.03 39.93 53.87
C ARG A 125 -16.94 39.45 55.00
N LEU A 126 -16.38 39.27 56.19
CA LEU A 126 -17.12 38.94 57.40
C LEU A 126 -18.06 40.10 57.80
N MET A 127 -17.58 41.34 57.75
CA MET A 127 -18.38 42.53 58.03
C MET A 127 -19.52 42.70 57.02
N PHE A 128 -19.32 42.37 55.73
CA PHE A 128 -20.38 42.39 54.71
C PHE A 128 -21.50 41.36 54.98
N LEU A 129 -21.14 40.19 55.50
CA LEU A 129 -22.11 39.17 55.92
C LEU A 129 -22.82 39.59 57.22
N LEU A 130 -22.08 40.13 58.20
CA LEU A 130 -22.60 40.57 59.50
C LEU A 130 -23.43 41.86 59.41
N SER A 131 -23.21 42.72 58.41
CA SER A 131 -24.00 43.93 58.15
C SER A 131 -25.28 43.65 57.35
N SER A 132 -25.89 42.49 57.54
CA SER A 132 -27.15 42.12 56.89
C SER A 132 -28.32 42.44 57.81
N GLU A 133 -29.42 42.94 57.25
CA GLU A 133 -30.65 43.33 57.96
C GLU A 133 -31.38 42.13 58.58
N ASN A 134 -31.23 40.93 58.01
CA ASN A 134 -31.80 39.70 58.51
C ASN A 134 -31.04 38.44 58.03
N PHE A 135 -31.36 37.29 58.64
CA PHE A 135 -30.74 36.00 58.33
C PHE A 135 -30.90 35.58 56.86
N PHE A 136 -32.08 35.80 56.27
CA PHE A 136 -32.33 35.44 54.87
C PHE A 136 -31.45 36.24 53.90
N GLN A 137 -31.23 37.54 54.17
CA GLN A 137 -30.30 38.37 53.40
C GLN A 137 -28.85 37.90 53.57
N ALA A 138 -28.43 37.57 54.79
CA ALA A 138 -27.08 37.04 55.07
C ALA A 138 -26.84 35.70 54.33
N TYR A 139 -27.82 34.80 54.35
CA TYR A 139 -27.77 33.53 53.61
C TYR A 139 -27.64 33.74 52.10
N LYS A 140 -28.43 34.65 51.50
CA LYS A 140 -28.31 34.99 50.07
C LYS A 140 -26.92 35.56 49.73
N ARG A 141 -26.39 36.49 50.55
CA ARG A 141 -25.03 37.04 50.37
C ARG A 141 -23.97 35.95 50.43
N LEU A 142 -24.09 34.99 51.36
CA LEU A 142 -23.19 33.84 51.45
C LEU A 142 -23.25 32.95 50.21
N GLN A 143 -24.45 32.66 49.69
CA GLN A 143 -24.62 31.88 48.46
C GLN A 143 -23.98 32.57 47.24
N TYR A 144 -24.16 33.89 47.09
CA TYR A 144 -23.48 34.64 46.01
C TYR A 144 -21.96 34.65 46.15
N MET A 145 -21.44 34.77 47.37
CA MET A 145 -20.00 34.67 47.62
C MET A 145 -19.45 33.29 47.25
N LYS A 146 -20.20 32.22 47.55
CA LYS A 146 -19.85 30.86 47.14
C LYS A 146 -19.84 30.72 45.63
N GLN A 147 -20.92 31.12 44.95
CA GLN A 147 -21.01 31.09 43.48
C GLN A 147 -19.84 31.83 42.81
N TYR A 148 -19.46 32.99 43.35
CA TYR A 148 -18.31 33.75 42.84
C TYR A 148 -16.96 33.06 43.09
N ALA A 149 -16.81 32.39 44.23
CA ALA A 149 -15.61 31.59 44.51
C ALA A 149 -15.51 30.38 43.58
N ASP A 150 -16.62 29.68 43.35
CA ASP A 150 -16.71 28.54 42.44
C ASP A 150 -16.40 28.96 40.99
N TYR A 151 -16.99 30.06 40.52
CA TYR A 151 -16.70 30.61 39.19
C TYR A 151 -15.22 30.96 38.98
N ARG A 152 -14.55 31.59 39.97
CA ARG A 152 -13.11 31.88 39.88
C ARG A 152 -12.26 30.61 39.84
N LYS A 153 -12.66 29.57 40.58
CA LYS A 153 -11.99 28.28 40.56
C LYS A 153 -12.09 27.65 39.17
N GLU A 154 -13.29 27.62 38.59
CA GLU A 154 -13.54 27.13 37.22
C GLU A 154 -12.74 27.93 36.17
N GLN A 155 -12.66 29.26 36.30
CA GLN A 155 -11.82 30.09 35.43
C GLN A 155 -10.34 29.69 35.50
N GLY A 156 -9.80 29.49 36.70
CA GLY A 156 -8.41 29.05 36.90
C GLY A 156 -8.13 27.67 36.30
N GLU A 157 -9.03 26.70 36.52
CA GLU A 157 -8.93 25.34 35.97
C GLU A 157 -9.05 25.35 34.43
N SER A 158 -9.92 26.21 33.87
CA SER A 158 -10.07 26.39 32.42
C SER A 158 -8.80 26.96 31.79
N ILE A 159 -8.20 28.00 32.39
CA ILE A 159 -6.93 28.58 31.95
C ILE A 159 -5.83 27.51 31.97
N GLN A 160 -5.73 26.72 33.04
CA GLN A 160 -4.74 25.64 33.14
C GLN A 160 -4.94 24.60 32.04
N THR A 161 -6.16 24.10 31.87
CA THR A 161 -6.50 23.07 30.88
C THR A 161 -6.20 23.53 29.45
N LYS A 162 -6.67 24.72 29.08
CA LYS A 162 -6.41 25.30 27.75
C LYS A 162 -4.92 25.61 27.54
N THR A 163 -4.18 25.97 28.59
CA THR A 163 -2.73 26.16 28.50
C THR A 163 -2.01 24.84 28.20
N LEU A 164 -2.40 23.74 28.84
CA LEU A 164 -1.85 22.42 28.57
C LEU A 164 -2.20 21.93 27.16
N GLU A 165 -3.45 22.14 26.72
CA GLU A 165 -3.89 21.84 25.35
C GLU A 165 -3.05 22.61 24.32
N LEU A 166 -2.86 23.91 24.53
CA LEU A 166 -2.02 24.76 23.68
C LEU A 166 -0.57 24.27 23.64
N GLN A 167 0.00 23.86 24.77
CA GLN A 167 1.36 23.31 24.81
C GLN A 167 1.47 22.01 24.00
N ASN A 168 0.49 21.12 24.13
CA ASN A 168 0.47 19.86 23.39
C ASN A 168 0.32 20.10 21.87
N LEU A 169 -0.60 20.99 21.46
CA LEU A 169 -0.77 21.36 20.06
C LEU A 169 0.49 21.98 19.46
N ASN A 170 1.21 22.84 20.20
CA ASN A 170 2.48 23.41 19.71
C ASN A 170 3.55 22.32 19.54
N LYS A 171 3.66 21.35 20.46
CA LYS A 171 4.59 20.22 20.33
C LYS A 171 4.26 19.37 19.09
N GLU A 172 2.99 19.04 18.89
CA GLU A 172 2.53 18.27 17.71
C GLU A 172 2.81 19.03 16.41
N LEU A 173 2.53 20.34 16.37
CA LEU A 173 2.78 21.19 15.21
C LEU A 173 4.26 21.20 14.81
N ILE A 174 5.18 21.29 15.79
CA ILE A 174 6.62 21.25 15.54
C ILE A 174 7.03 19.90 14.95
N ALA A 175 6.50 18.79 15.49
CA ALA A 175 6.76 17.45 14.97
C ALA A 175 6.25 17.27 13.53
N GLN A 176 5.01 17.68 13.25
CA GLN A 176 4.40 17.60 11.91
C GLN A 176 5.15 18.45 10.87
N ARG A 177 5.63 19.65 11.26
CA ARG A 177 6.46 20.50 10.39
C ARG A 177 7.78 19.84 10.05
N LYS A 178 8.47 19.29 11.05
CA LYS A 178 9.74 18.57 10.85
C LYS A 178 9.54 17.37 9.93
N GLU A 179 8.50 16.57 10.15
CA GLU A 179 8.16 15.45 9.27
C GLU A 179 7.91 15.92 7.82
N LYS A 180 7.07 16.95 7.64
CA LYS A 180 6.80 17.53 6.32
C LYS A 180 8.08 18.00 5.62
N GLU A 181 8.99 18.67 6.32
CA GLU A 181 10.27 19.11 5.77
C GLU A 181 11.15 17.94 5.32
N THR A 182 11.23 16.88 6.13
CA THR A 182 11.97 15.67 5.75
C THR A 182 11.39 15.01 4.49
N LEU A 183 10.05 14.91 4.37
CA LEU A 183 9.41 14.35 3.20
C LEU A 183 9.64 15.17 1.94
N ILE A 184 9.63 16.49 2.03
CA ILE A 184 9.91 17.37 0.90
C ILE A 184 11.37 17.20 0.45
N ALA A 185 12.31 17.11 1.40
CA ALA A 185 13.72 16.90 1.09
C ALA A 185 13.97 15.53 0.43
N GLU A 186 13.35 14.46 0.92
CA GLU A 186 13.39 13.13 0.31
C GLU A 186 12.80 13.14 -1.10
N ASN A 187 11.61 13.72 -1.27
CA ASN A 187 10.94 13.82 -2.56
C ASN A 187 11.77 14.58 -3.60
N LYS A 188 12.49 15.63 -3.19
CA LYS A 188 13.42 16.37 -4.07
C LYS A 188 14.56 15.48 -4.57
N LYS A 189 15.12 14.61 -3.71
CA LYS A 189 16.15 13.63 -4.11
C LYS A 189 15.60 12.59 -5.09
N GLU A 190 14.37 12.13 -4.84
CA GLU A 190 13.67 11.21 -5.74
C GLU A 190 13.41 11.84 -7.12
N GLN A 191 13.02 13.11 -7.17
CA GLN A 191 12.85 13.86 -8.43
C GLN A 191 14.17 14.02 -9.21
N GLN A 192 15.27 14.32 -8.53
CA GLN A 192 16.59 14.41 -9.17
C GLN A 192 17.02 13.06 -9.75
N SER A 193 16.76 11.97 -9.02
CA SER A 193 17.06 10.61 -9.48
C SER A 193 16.19 10.22 -10.68
N LEU A 194 14.90 10.58 -10.66
CA LEU A 194 13.97 10.36 -11.76
C LEU A 194 14.43 11.08 -13.04
N GLU A 195 14.88 12.32 -12.90
CA GLU A 195 15.37 13.12 -14.04
C GLU A 195 16.62 12.49 -14.66
N LYS A 196 17.56 12.01 -13.83
CA LYS A 196 18.73 11.29 -14.30
C LYS A 196 18.34 10.02 -15.08
N GLU A 197 17.45 9.21 -14.52
CA GLU A 197 16.98 7.97 -15.14
C GLU A 197 16.25 8.22 -16.46
N ARG A 198 15.46 9.30 -16.56
CA ARG A 198 14.80 9.70 -17.81
C ARG A 198 15.80 10.10 -18.88
N ARG A 199 16.85 10.85 -18.53
CA ARG A 199 17.91 11.23 -19.49
C ARG A 199 18.65 10.01 -20.01
N GLU A 200 19.00 9.08 -19.12
CA GLU A 200 19.61 7.80 -19.49
C GLU A 200 18.70 6.99 -20.43
N GLN A 201 17.42 6.87 -20.09
CA GLN A 201 16.43 6.18 -20.93
C GLN A 201 16.31 6.81 -22.32
N GLN A 202 16.24 8.14 -22.40
CA GLN A 202 16.17 8.87 -23.68
C GLN A 202 17.40 8.65 -24.54
N ALA A 203 18.60 8.66 -23.94
CA ALA A 203 19.84 8.40 -24.66
C ALA A 203 19.87 6.97 -25.24
N LEU A 204 19.41 5.97 -24.47
CA LEU A 204 19.33 4.58 -24.94
C LEU A 204 18.29 4.42 -26.05
N ILE A 205 17.10 5.02 -25.91
CA ILE A 205 16.08 4.99 -26.96
C ILE A 205 16.61 5.63 -28.25
N ALA A 206 17.32 6.76 -28.15
CA ALA A 206 17.94 7.39 -29.32
C ALA A 206 18.98 6.47 -29.98
N SER A 207 19.75 5.73 -29.19
CA SER A 207 20.73 4.75 -29.69
C SER A 207 20.05 3.57 -30.42
N ILE A 208 18.90 3.10 -29.93
CA ILE A 208 18.12 2.03 -30.56
C ILE A 208 17.55 2.53 -31.89
N ARG A 209 16.97 3.73 -31.92
CA ARG A 209 16.42 4.34 -33.14
C ARG A 209 17.49 4.53 -34.22
N LYS A 210 18.71 4.91 -33.85
CA LYS A 210 19.83 5.00 -34.81
C LYS A 210 20.20 3.65 -35.45
N LYS A 211 19.92 2.54 -34.76
CA LYS A 211 20.22 1.17 -35.18
C LYS A 211 18.93 0.35 -35.45
N GLU A 212 17.89 1.03 -35.91
CA GLU A 212 16.54 0.48 -36.04
C GLU A 212 16.47 -0.84 -36.82
N SER A 213 17.18 -0.95 -37.95
CA SER A 213 17.20 -2.17 -38.76
C SER A 213 17.75 -3.40 -38.01
N GLN A 214 18.70 -3.20 -37.09
CA GLN A 214 19.30 -4.27 -36.29
C GLN A 214 18.39 -4.73 -35.15
N TYR A 215 17.61 -3.81 -34.58
CA TYR A 215 16.75 -4.10 -33.43
C TYR A 215 15.32 -4.53 -33.83
N ASN A 216 14.83 -4.16 -35.01
CA ASN A 216 13.49 -4.52 -35.46
C ASN A 216 13.28 -6.04 -35.59
N SER A 217 14.33 -6.78 -35.99
CA SER A 217 14.32 -8.25 -36.01
C SER A 217 14.19 -8.84 -34.61
N GLN A 218 14.93 -8.32 -33.63
CA GLN A 218 14.88 -8.75 -32.22
C GLN A 218 13.51 -8.46 -31.58
N ILE A 219 12.93 -7.29 -31.88
CA ILE A 219 11.60 -6.90 -31.40
C ILE A 219 10.53 -7.83 -31.99
N THR A 220 10.57 -8.05 -33.31
CA THR A 220 9.62 -8.93 -34.00
C THR A 220 9.72 -10.37 -33.48
N GLN A 221 10.94 -10.87 -33.25
CA GLN A 221 11.17 -12.20 -32.70
C GLN A 221 10.59 -12.33 -31.29
N LYS A 222 10.90 -11.42 -30.36
CA LYS A 222 10.33 -11.42 -29.00
C LYS A 222 8.80 -11.41 -29.01
N ARG A 223 8.20 -10.67 -29.96
CA ARG A 223 6.74 -10.58 -30.11
C ARG A 223 6.14 -11.90 -30.59
N ARG A 224 6.76 -12.55 -31.58
CA ARG A 224 6.35 -13.87 -32.08
C ARG A 224 6.47 -14.95 -31.01
N GLU A 225 7.56 -14.97 -30.26
CA GLU A 225 7.77 -15.90 -29.15
C GLU A 225 6.68 -15.75 -28.08
N THR A 226 6.37 -14.50 -27.69
CA THR A 226 5.30 -14.23 -26.72
C THR A 226 3.94 -14.70 -27.21
N GLN A 227 3.58 -14.41 -28.46
CA GLN A 227 2.32 -14.85 -29.07
C GLN A 227 2.23 -16.38 -29.21
N ALA A 228 3.33 -17.05 -29.52
CA ALA A 228 3.37 -18.51 -29.62
C ALA A 228 3.12 -19.16 -28.24
N ILE A 229 3.75 -18.63 -27.19
CA ILE A 229 3.54 -19.07 -25.81
C ILE A 229 2.07 -18.88 -25.41
N ASP A 230 1.49 -17.71 -25.67
CA ASP A 230 0.08 -17.43 -25.35
C ASP A 230 -0.88 -18.44 -26.00
N ARG A 231 -0.71 -18.68 -27.31
CA ARG A 231 -1.53 -19.65 -28.06
C ARG A 231 -1.38 -21.07 -27.50
N GLN A 232 -0.18 -21.45 -27.09
CA GLN A 232 0.08 -22.77 -26.55
C GLN A 232 -0.53 -22.95 -25.15
N ILE A 233 -0.44 -21.93 -24.29
CA ILE A 233 -1.12 -21.93 -22.98
C ILE A 233 -2.62 -22.11 -23.16
N GLU A 234 -3.24 -21.38 -24.09
CA GLU A 234 -4.68 -21.48 -24.36
C GLU A 234 -5.11 -22.82 -24.95
N LYS A 235 -4.28 -23.41 -25.80
CA LYS A 235 -4.52 -24.76 -26.32
C LYS A 235 -4.54 -25.77 -25.17
N LEU A 236 -3.56 -25.71 -24.28
CA LEU A 236 -3.42 -26.64 -23.17
C LEU A 236 -4.51 -26.47 -22.10
N ILE A 237 -4.96 -25.24 -21.86
CA ILE A 237 -6.13 -24.98 -21.02
C ILE A 237 -7.37 -25.67 -21.60
N ARG A 238 -7.61 -25.54 -22.90
CA ARG A 238 -8.73 -26.21 -23.58
C ARG A 238 -8.62 -27.73 -23.49
N GLU A 239 -7.44 -28.29 -23.72
CA GLU A 239 -7.20 -29.73 -23.59
C GLU A 239 -7.44 -30.23 -22.15
N ALA A 240 -7.01 -29.47 -21.13
CA ALA A 240 -7.26 -29.78 -19.73
C ALA A 240 -8.77 -29.74 -19.37
N ILE A 241 -9.53 -28.81 -19.93
CA ILE A 241 -10.99 -28.74 -19.77
C ILE A 241 -11.65 -29.99 -20.38
N VAL A 242 -11.27 -30.34 -21.61
CA VAL A 242 -11.81 -31.52 -22.31
C VAL A 242 -11.47 -32.81 -21.55
N GLU A 243 -10.23 -32.98 -21.09
CA GLU A 243 -9.82 -34.15 -20.31
C GLU A 243 -10.60 -34.23 -18.98
N SER A 244 -10.78 -33.10 -18.30
CA SER A 244 -11.58 -33.02 -17.07
C SER A 244 -13.05 -33.38 -17.30
N ASN A 245 -13.67 -32.84 -18.35
CA ASN A 245 -15.06 -33.10 -18.68
C ASN A 245 -15.28 -34.55 -19.09
N LYS A 246 -14.33 -35.15 -19.83
CA LYS A 246 -14.34 -36.57 -20.16
C LYS A 246 -14.28 -37.45 -18.90
N LYS A 247 -13.38 -37.15 -17.95
CA LYS A 247 -13.29 -37.86 -16.67
C LYS A 247 -14.55 -37.71 -15.82
N ALA A 248 -15.23 -36.58 -15.92
CA ALA A 248 -16.49 -36.32 -15.21
C ALA A 248 -17.75 -36.85 -15.94
N GLY A 249 -17.61 -37.54 -17.07
CA GLY A 249 -18.74 -38.03 -17.87
C GLY A 249 -19.64 -36.93 -18.45
N LYS A 250 -19.10 -35.72 -18.65
CA LYS A 250 -19.81 -34.55 -19.19
C LYS A 250 -19.37 -34.27 -20.63
N SER A 251 -20.17 -33.47 -21.35
CA SER A 251 -19.88 -33.13 -22.74
C SER A 251 -18.50 -32.50 -22.91
N THR A 252 -17.75 -32.98 -23.89
CA THR A 252 -16.44 -32.45 -24.30
C THR A 252 -16.57 -31.16 -25.11
N SER A 253 -17.78 -30.76 -25.52
CA SER A 253 -18.05 -29.49 -26.20
C SER A 253 -18.13 -28.29 -25.26
N ASN A 254 -18.24 -28.51 -23.95
CA ASN A 254 -18.28 -27.42 -22.97
C ASN A 254 -16.91 -26.79 -22.78
N VAL A 255 -16.86 -25.46 -22.85
CA VAL A 255 -15.67 -24.63 -22.58
C VAL A 255 -15.46 -24.34 -21.09
N THR A 256 -16.29 -24.91 -20.22
CA THR A 256 -16.19 -24.78 -18.76
C THR A 256 -15.87 -26.11 -18.10
N PHE A 257 -15.22 -26.05 -16.94
CA PHE A 257 -14.92 -27.26 -16.17
C PHE A 257 -16.19 -27.84 -15.54
N ALA A 258 -16.40 -29.14 -15.74
CA ALA A 258 -17.32 -29.93 -14.94
C ALA A 258 -16.76 -30.05 -13.51
N LEU A 259 -17.38 -29.33 -12.58
CA LEU A 259 -16.99 -29.35 -11.17
C LEU A 259 -17.62 -30.55 -10.46
N THR A 260 -16.78 -31.42 -9.90
CA THR A 260 -17.20 -32.37 -8.85
C THR A 260 -17.51 -31.59 -7.56
N PRO A 261 -18.23 -32.18 -6.59
CA PRO A 261 -18.46 -31.53 -5.29
C PRO A 261 -17.17 -31.04 -4.62
N GLU A 262 -16.10 -31.85 -4.66
CA GLU A 262 -14.79 -31.51 -4.10
C GLU A 262 -14.13 -30.36 -4.87
N ALA A 263 -14.19 -30.40 -6.21
CA ALA A 263 -13.64 -29.34 -7.06
C ALA A 263 -14.39 -28.01 -6.86
N LYS A 264 -15.69 -28.05 -6.56
CA LYS A 264 -16.50 -26.87 -6.23
C LYS A 264 -16.08 -26.25 -4.90
N VAL A 265 -15.77 -27.06 -3.89
CA VAL A 265 -15.24 -26.57 -2.60
C VAL A 265 -13.89 -25.88 -2.81
N ILE A 266 -12.98 -26.48 -3.57
CA ILE A 266 -11.68 -25.88 -3.88
C ILE A 266 -11.85 -24.57 -4.66
N ALA A 267 -12.73 -24.54 -5.68
CA ALA A 267 -13.02 -23.32 -6.44
C ALA A 267 -13.57 -22.19 -5.56
N ASN A 268 -14.50 -22.50 -4.66
CA ASN A 268 -15.07 -21.53 -3.72
C ASN A 268 -14.01 -21.00 -2.76
N ASN A 269 -13.15 -21.87 -2.24
CA ASN A 269 -12.04 -21.46 -1.36
C ASN A 269 -11.01 -20.61 -2.10
N PHE A 270 -10.69 -20.93 -3.36
CA PHE A 270 -9.83 -20.12 -4.21
C PHE A 270 -10.43 -18.73 -4.44
N ALA A 271 -11.71 -18.67 -4.84
CA ALA A 271 -12.45 -17.41 -5.05
C ALA A 271 -12.54 -16.56 -3.78
N ALA A 272 -12.77 -17.18 -2.61
CA ALA A 272 -12.82 -16.48 -1.32
C ALA A 272 -11.48 -15.84 -0.91
N ASN A 273 -10.36 -16.31 -1.48
CA ASN A 273 -9.03 -15.74 -1.26
C ASN A 273 -8.62 -14.71 -2.32
N LYS A 274 -9.57 -14.18 -3.13
CA LYS A 274 -9.28 -13.07 -4.04
C LYS A 274 -8.68 -11.88 -3.27
N GLY A 275 -7.56 -11.38 -3.78
CA GLY A 275 -6.76 -10.30 -3.17
C GLY A 275 -5.88 -10.74 -1.99
N LYS A 276 -5.88 -12.04 -1.65
CA LYS A 276 -5.15 -12.61 -0.50
C LYS A 276 -4.27 -13.80 -0.89
N LEU A 277 -4.22 -14.18 -2.17
CA LEU A 277 -3.32 -15.25 -2.61
C LEU A 277 -1.87 -14.86 -2.37
N ILE A 278 -1.04 -15.84 -2.04
CA ILE A 278 0.38 -15.61 -1.82
C ILE A 278 1.09 -15.36 -3.15
N TRP A 279 2.27 -14.75 -3.06
CA TRP A 279 3.12 -14.56 -4.23
C TRP A 279 3.67 -15.90 -4.75
N PRO A 280 3.77 -16.07 -6.08
CA PRO A 280 4.27 -17.29 -6.70
C PRO A 280 5.80 -17.45 -6.63
N VAL A 281 6.49 -16.51 -5.97
CA VAL A 281 7.93 -16.53 -5.63
C VAL A 281 8.12 -16.06 -4.20
N GLU A 282 9.23 -16.41 -3.54
CA GLU A 282 9.56 -15.91 -2.19
C GLU A 282 9.96 -14.45 -2.21
N LYS A 283 10.86 -14.11 -3.12
CA LYS A 283 11.36 -12.75 -3.31
C LYS A 283 11.21 -12.36 -4.77
N GLY A 284 10.64 -11.21 -5.06
CA GLY A 284 10.52 -10.73 -6.43
C GLY A 284 9.74 -9.43 -6.53
N VAL A 285 9.92 -8.74 -7.66
CA VAL A 285 9.24 -7.49 -7.99
C VAL A 285 8.39 -7.67 -9.22
N LYS A 286 7.22 -7.03 -9.27
CA LYS A 286 6.39 -7.03 -10.47
C LYS A 286 7.07 -6.20 -11.56
N SER A 287 7.59 -6.87 -12.58
CA SER A 287 8.17 -6.19 -13.73
C SER A 287 7.10 -5.62 -14.66
N LYS A 288 6.20 -6.49 -15.12
CA LYS A 288 5.09 -6.13 -16.02
C LYS A 288 3.77 -6.64 -15.45
N GLY A 289 2.76 -5.77 -15.48
CA GLY A 289 1.40 -6.08 -15.05
C GLY A 289 0.53 -6.65 -16.17
N TYR A 290 -0.72 -6.96 -15.84
CA TYR A 290 -1.73 -7.43 -16.79
C TYR A 290 -2.28 -6.26 -17.62
N GLY A 291 -2.59 -6.53 -18.90
CA GLY A 291 -3.25 -5.57 -19.78
C GLY A 291 -2.33 -4.94 -20.82
N GLU A 292 -2.75 -3.80 -21.38
CA GLU A 292 -2.06 -3.15 -22.47
C GLU A 292 -0.89 -2.27 -22.00
N TYR A 293 0.23 -2.37 -22.71
CA TYR A 293 1.39 -1.54 -22.53
C TYR A 293 1.89 -0.99 -23.86
N SER A 294 2.42 0.23 -23.80
CA SER A 294 3.09 0.84 -24.94
C SER A 294 4.55 0.38 -24.95
N ASP A 295 5.08 0.10 -26.13
CA ASP A 295 6.50 -0.19 -26.26
C ASP A 295 7.35 1.04 -25.85
N PRO A 296 8.38 0.88 -25.02
CA PRO A 296 9.22 2.01 -24.57
C PRO A 296 9.94 2.74 -25.71
N VAL A 297 10.27 2.05 -26.80
CA VAL A 297 10.98 2.61 -27.96
C VAL A 297 9.98 3.17 -28.97
N TYR A 298 8.86 2.44 -29.18
CA TYR A 298 7.81 2.75 -30.14
C TYR A 298 6.43 2.89 -29.47
N PRO A 299 6.08 4.05 -28.89
CA PRO A 299 4.85 4.23 -28.11
C PRO A 299 3.52 3.94 -28.86
N ALA A 300 3.55 4.01 -30.20
CA ALA A 300 2.42 3.66 -31.07
C ALA A 300 2.15 2.15 -31.09
N VAL A 301 3.15 1.31 -30.82
CA VAL A 301 3.01 -0.14 -30.75
C VAL A 301 2.43 -0.50 -29.39
N LYS A 302 1.20 -1.00 -29.39
CA LYS A 302 0.55 -1.59 -28.22
C LYS A 302 0.83 -3.09 -28.16
N ASN A 303 1.15 -3.54 -26.97
CA ASN A 303 1.32 -4.95 -26.64
C ASN A 303 0.38 -5.28 -25.49
N PHE A 304 -0.09 -6.52 -25.42
CA PHE A 304 -0.97 -6.99 -24.36
C PHE A 304 -0.26 -8.07 -23.55
N ASN A 305 -0.26 -7.95 -22.22
CA ASN A 305 0.25 -8.98 -21.32
C ASN A 305 -0.92 -9.73 -20.68
N ASN A 306 -1.01 -11.04 -20.93
CA ASN A 306 -2.10 -11.90 -20.45
C ASN A 306 -1.96 -12.36 -19.00
N GLY A 307 -0.93 -11.90 -18.31
CA GLY A 307 -0.62 -12.27 -16.93
C GLY A 307 0.25 -11.21 -16.28
N VAL A 308 1.07 -11.63 -15.33
CA VAL A 308 2.06 -10.77 -14.66
C VAL A 308 3.45 -11.38 -14.81
N ILE A 309 4.45 -10.53 -14.98
CA ILE A 309 5.86 -10.93 -15.03
C ILE A 309 6.51 -10.48 -13.73
N ILE A 310 7.11 -11.43 -13.02
CA ILE A 310 7.76 -11.20 -11.74
C ILE A 310 9.25 -11.43 -11.93
N ALA A 311 10.04 -10.38 -11.75
CA ALA A 311 11.49 -10.46 -11.78
C ALA A 311 12.00 -10.90 -10.40
N THR A 312 12.92 -11.84 -10.39
CA THR A 312 13.51 -12.41 -9.17
C THR A 312 15.01 -12.70 -9.36
N GLN A 313 15.63 -13.26 -8.34
CA GLN A 313 17.03 -13.68 -8.33
C GLN A 313 17.20 -15.05 -8.99
N GLU A 314 18.40 -15.31 -9.50
CA GLU A 314 18.79 -16.62 -10.00
C GLU A 314 18.64 -17.70 -8.93
N GLY A 315 18.20 -18.90 -9.35
CA GLY A 315 17.95 -20.04 -8.47
C GLY A 315 16.65 -19.94 -7.65
N GLU A 316 15.88 -18.85 -7.80
CA GLU A 316 14.58 -18.72 -7.15
C GLU A 316 13.60 -19.78 -7.69
N LYS A 317 12.80 -20.34 -6.79
CA LYS A 317 11.82 -21.37 -7.11
C LYS A 317 10.41 -20.78 -7.22
N ALA A 318 9.70 -21.20 -8.27
CA ALA A 318 8.28 -20.93 -8.40
C ALA A 318 7.50 -21.80 -7.41
N ARG A 319 6.51 -21.21 -6.74
CA ARG A 319 5.70 -21.87 -5.71
C ARG A 319 4.20 -21.73 -5.95
N ALA A 320 3.45 -22.75 -5.58
CA ALA A 320 1.99 -22.77 -5.73
C ALA A 320 1.34 -21.65 -4.92
N VAL A 321 0.45 -20.87 -5.53
CA VAL A 321 -0.27 -19.77 -4.87
C VAL A 321 -1.44 -20.25 -4.03
N PHE A 322 -1.91 -21.47 -4.30
CA PHE A 322 -3.04 -22.10 -3.63
C PHE A 322 -2.99 -23.63 -3.78
N ASP A 323 -3.81 -24.33 -3.01
CA ASP A 323 -3.96 -25.79 -3.08
C ASP A 323 -4.62 -26.21 -4.40
N GLY A 324 -4.08 -27.22 -5.07
CA GLY A 324 -4.61 -27.67 -6.36
C GLY A 324 -3.99 -28.97 -6.86
N GLU A 325 -4.20 -29.26 -8.14
CA GLU A 325 -3.66 -30.44 -8.81
C GLU A 325 -2.89 -30.02 -10.07
N VAL A 326 -1.75 -30.64 -10.34
CA VAL A 326 -0.99 -30.40 -11.57
C VAL A 326 -1.77 -30.93 -12.77
N SER A 327 -2.40 -30.03 -13.51
CA SER A 327 -3.20 -30.36 -14.69
C SER A 327 -2.35 -30.67 -15.91
N ALA A 328 -1.27 -29.92 -16.13
CA ALA A 328 -0.37 -30.11 -17.26
C ALA A 328 1.04 -29.60 -16.95
N ILE A 329 2.01 -30.21 -17.61
CA ILE A 329 3.38 -29.73 -17.70
C ILE A 329 3.63 -29.42 -19.16
N ILE A 330 3.96 -28.17 -19.44
CA ILE A 330 4.18 -27.65 -20.78
C ILE A 330 5.68 -27.63 -21.03
N ALA A 331 6.13 -28.29 -22.09
CA ALA A 331 7.47 -28.11 -22.62
C ALA A 331 7.32 -27.65 -24.06
N VAL A 332 7.62 -26.37 -24.31
CA VAL A 332 7.62 -25.82 -25.67
C VAL A 332 8.98 -26.14 -26.29
N PRO A 333 9.07 -26.85 -27.43
CA PRO A 333 10.35 -27.05 -28.11
C PRO A 333 11.03 -25.70 -28.39
N GLY A 334 12.26 -25.52 -27.90
CA GLY A 334 13.01 -24.26 -28.02
C GLY A 334 12.61 -23.16 -27.02
N ALA A 335 11.67 -23.41 -26.12
CA ALA A 335 11.29 -22.49 -25.04
C ALA A 335 11.31 -23.18 -23.67
N ASN A 336 11.16 -22.38 -22.61
CA ASN A 336 11.20 -22.89 -21.24
C ASN A 336 9.89 -23.59 -20.86
N LYS A 337 9.94 -24.33 -19.76
CA LYS A 337 8.83 -25.17 -19.33
C LYS A 337 7.81 -24.36 -18.54
N ALA A 338 6.60 -24.90 -18.44
CA ALA A 338 5.53 -24.37 -17.62
C ALA A 338 4.85 -25.46 -16.80
N VAL A 339 4.31 -25.07 -15.65
CA VAL A 339 3.46 -25.93 -14.82
C VAL A 339 2.08 -25.27 -14.71
N GLN A 340 1.01 -26.03 -14.93
CA GLN A 340 -0.36 -25.58 -14.77
C GLN A 340 -1.02 -26.27 -13.57
N LEU A 341 -1.49 -25.49 -12.60
CA LEU A 341 -2.25 -25.98 -11.46
C LEU A 341 -3.75 -25.69 -11.64
N ARG A 342 -4.57 -26.68 -11.33
CA ARG A 342 -6.03 -26.58 -11.32
C ARG A 342 -6.52 -26.42 -9.87
N HIS A 343 -7.37 -25.42 -9.66
CA HIS A 343 -8.02 -25.09 -8.39
C HIS A 343 -9.55 -25.07 -8.58
N GLY A 344 -10.12 -26.24 -8.91
CA GLY A 344 -11.51 -26.31 -9.38
C GLY A 344 -11.65 -25.82 -10.82
N ASN A 345 -12.39 -24.72 -11.06
CA ASN A 345 -12.53 -24.10 -12.39
C ASN A 345 -11.52 -22.96 -12.63
N TYR A 346 -10.60 -22.72 -11.69
CA TYR A 346 -9.49 -21.79 -11.85
C TYR A 346 -8.23 -22.54 -12.26
N ILE A 347 -7.42 -21.91 -13.12
CA ILE A 347 -6.12 -22.43 -13.54
C ILE A 347 -5.06 -21.37 -13.30
N THR A 348 -3.98 -21.74 -12.63
CA THR A 348 -2.77 -20.92 -12.53
C THR A 348 -1.66 -21.54 -13.37
N THR A 349 -0.97 -20.72 -14.16
CA THR A 349 0.14 -21.17 -15.02
C THR A 349 1.43 -20.47 -14.58
N TYR A 350 2.48 -21.26 -14.37
CA TYR A 350 3.82 -20.84 -13.98
C TYR A 350 4.76 -21.12 -15.13
N TYR A 351 5.12 -20.10 -15.90
CA TYR A 351 5.96 -20.23 -17.09
C TYR A 351 7.35 -19.65 -16.87
N ASN A 352 8.30 -20.12 -17.68
CA ASN A 352 9.74 -19.84 -17.62
C ASN A 352 10.47 -20.65 -16.55
N LEU A 353 10.11 -21.93 -16.42
CA LEU A 353 10.78 -22.87 -15.52
C LEU A 353 11.90 -23.61 -16.26
N GLY A 354 13.12 -23.59 -15.71
CA GLY A 354 14.24 -24.38 -16.24
C GLY A 354 14.16 -25.83 -15.79
N ARG A 355 13.83 -26.03 -14.50
CA ARG A 355 13.66 -27.33 -13.87
C ARG A 355 12.28 -27.45 -13.25
N ILE A 356 11.67 -28.63 -13.33
CA ILE A 356 10.36 -28.93 -12.76
C ILE A 356 10.54 -29.96 -11.64
N PHE A 357 9.86 -29.75 -10.51
CA PHE A 357 9.91 -30.62 -9.34
C PHE A 357 8.64 -31.49 -9.18
N VAL A 358 7.59 -31.19 -9.94
CA VAL A 358 6.27 -31.83 -9.83
C VAL A 358 5.93 -32.68 -11.05
N LYS A 359 4.95 -33.58 -10.90
CA LYS A 359 4.45 -34.46 -11.97
C LYS A 359 2.97 -34.18 -12.27
N LYS A 360 2.52 -34.45 -13.50
CA LYS A 360 1.09 -34.35 -13.89
C LYS A 360 0.24 -35.25 -12.97
N GLY A 361 -0.89 -34.73 -12.49
CA GLY A 361 -1.81 -35.39 -11.55
C GLY A 361 -1.42 -35.28 -10.07
N GLN A 362 -0.26 -34.70 -9.74
CA GLN A 362 0.16 -34.52 -8.36
C GLN A 362 -0.73 -33.49 -7.65
N LYS A 363 -1.20 -33.81 -6.44
CA LYS A 363 -1.86 -32.85 -5.54
C LYS A 363 -0.81 -31.98 -4.87
N ILE A 364 -1.05 -30.68 -4.88
CA ILE A 364 -0.10 -29.63 -4.48
C ILE A 364 -0.78 -28.76 -3.42
N SER A 365 -0.06 -28.49 -2.33
CA SER A 365 -0.48 -27.51 -1.33
C SER A 365 0.12 -26.13 -1.63
N ALA A 366 -0.49 -25.07 -1.12
CA ALA A 366 0.06 -23.72 -1.21
C ALA A 366 1.52 -23.69 -0.70
N LYS A 367 2.36 -22.85 -1.32
CA LYS A 367 3.82 -22.72 -1.11
C LYS A 367 4.68 -23.90 -1.59
N THR A 368 4.10 -25.01 -2.04
CA THR A 368 4.90 -26.11 -2.61
C THR A 368 5.71 -25.61 -3.81
N GLU A 369 6.99 -25.97 -3.85
CA GLU A 369 7.90 -25.64 -4.95
C GLU A 369 7.52 -26.43 -6.21
N LEU A 370 7.29 -25.73 -7.30
CA LEU A 370 6.87 -26.30 -8.58
C LEU A 370 8.04 -26.53 -9.54
N GLY A 371 9.05 -25.67 -9.43
CA GLY A 371 10.21 -25.68 -10.30
C GLY A 371 11.14 -24.51 -10.04
N GLU A 372 12.31 -24.56 -10.64
CA GLU A 372 13.32 -23.50 -10.62
C GLU A 372 13.09 -22.57 -11.82
N ILE A 373 13.07 -21.26 -11.56
CA ILE A 373 12.84 -20.25 -12.60
C ILE A 373 14.11 -20.13 -13.44
N PHE A 374 13.94 -20.12 -14.76
CA PHE A 374 15.05 -20.03 -15.69
C PHE A 374 15.65 -18.63 -15.73
N THR A 375 16.97 -18.55 -15.57
CA THR A 375 17.79 -17.36 -15.83
C THR A 375 18.18 -17.33 -17.30
N SER A 376 17.82 -16.27 -18.01
CA SER A 376 18.17 -16.08 -19.42
C SER A 376 19.66 -15.72 -19.57
N PRO A 377 20.48 -16.53 -20.27
CA PRO A 377 21.92 -16.23 -20.42
C PRO A 377 22.21 -14.95 -21.20
N SER A 378 21.30 -14.54 -22.10
CA SER A 378 21.47 -13.35 -22.95
C SER A 378 21.05 -12.04 -22.27
N SER A 379 20.22 -12.12 -21.23
CA SER A 379 19.73 -10.94 -20.50
C SER A 379 20.12 -10.90 -19.02
N GLY A 380 20.61 -12.02 -18.47
CA GLY A 380 20.85 -12.21 -17.02
C GLY A 380 19.56 -12.22 -16.19
N LYS A 381 18.39 -12.24 -16.83
CA LYS A 381 17.10 -12.07 -16.15
C LYS A 381 16.50 -13.39 -15.72
N THR A 382 16.05 -13.44 -14.47
CA THR A 382 15.21 -14.52 -13.93
C THR A 382 13.80 -13.97 -13.76
N GLU A 383 12.90 -14.37 -14.65
CA GLU A 383 11.53 -13.84 -14.71
C GLU A 383 10.50 -14.96 -14.68
N LEU A 384 9.58 -14.96 -13.72
CA LEU A 384 8.41 -15.84 -13.74
C LEU A 384 7.27 -15.15 -14.49
N LYS A 385 6.72 -15.80 -15.53
CA LYS A 385 5.45 -15.36 -16.11
C LYS A 385 4.31 -16.14 -15.46
N PHE A 386 3.44 -15.43 -14.77
CA PHE A 386 2.32 -16.00 -14.03
C PHE A 386 1.00 -15.61 -14.69
N PHE A 387 0.17 -16.60 -15.00
CA PHE A 387 -1.13 -16.39 -15.63
C PHE A 387 -2.24 -16.99 -14.77
N LEU A 388 -3.42 -16.36 -14.81
CA LEU A 388 -4.61 -16.81 -14.12
C LEU A 388 -5.78 -16.88 -15.08
N TYR A 389 -6.48 -18.01 -15.07
CA TYR A 389 -7.67 -18.23 -15.87
C TYR A 389 -8.80 -18.74 -14.99
N ARG A 390 -10.02 -18.42 -15.39
CA ARG A 390 -11.23 -19.10 -14.95
C ARG A 390 -11.89 -19.71 -16.17
N ASP A 391 -11.95 -21.03 -16.21
CA ASP A 391 -12.33 -21.77 -17.41
C ASP A 391 -11.43 -21.33 -18.58
N THR A 392 -11.99 -20.81 -19.67
CA THR A 392 -11.21 -20.23 -20.79
C THR A 392 -10.93 -18.73 -20.65
N ASN A 393 -11.50 -18.06 -19.65
CA ASN A 393 -11.42 -16.61 -19.51
C ASN A 393 -10.14 -16.19 -18.79
N ARG A 394 -9.37 -15.30 -19.42
CA ARG A 394 -8.18 -14.67 -18.83
C ARG A 394 -8.62 -13.76 -17.68
N LEU A 395 -7.96 -13.87 -16.53
CA LEU A 395 -8.18 -13.00 -15.38
C LEU A 395 -6.91 -12.19 -15.08
N ASN A 396 -7.08 -10.99 -14.53
CA ASN A 396 -5.97 -10.18 -14.04
C ASN A 396 -5.42 -10.76 -12.72
N PRO A 397 -4.18 -11.32 -12.68
CA PRO A 397 -3.62 -11.87 -11.45
C PRO A 397 -3.40 -10.85 -10.33
N GLU A 398 -3.26 -9.57 -10.67
CA GLU A 398 -3.01 -8.49 -9.70
C GLU A 398 -4.19 -8.27 -8.74
N GLU A 399 -5.42 -8.61 -9.18
CA GLU A 399 -6.60 -8.55 -8.31
C GLU A 399 -6.68 -9.72 -7.33
N TRP A 400 -5.83 -10.74 -7.51
CA TRP A 400 -5.90 -12.00 -6.77
C TRP A 400 -4.76 -12.16 -5.79
N ILE A 401 -3.56 -11.73 -6.16
CA ILE A 401 -2.36 -11.83 -5.32
C ILE A 401 -2.30 -10.65 -4.34
N TYR A 402 -1.96 -10.95 -3.10
CA TYR A 402 -1.88 -9.96 -2.03
C TYR A 402 -0.80 -8.91 -2.33
N ARG A 403 -1.24 -7.65 -2.48
CA ARG A 403 -0.38 -6.47 -2.65
C ARG A 403 0.66 -6.66 -3.77
N MET A 404 0.20 -7.09 -4.95
CA MET A 404 1.01 -7.18 -6.18
C MET A 404 1.29 -5.83 -6.83
#